data_AF-A0A8D0DDR0-F1
#
_entry.id   AF-A0A8D0DDR0-F1
#
_cell.length_a   1.000
_cell.length_b   1.000
_cell.length_c   1.000
_cell.angle_alpha   90.00
_cell.angle_beta   90.00
_cell.angle_gamma   90.00
#
_symmetry.space_group_name_H-M   'P 1'
#
loop_
_entity.id
_entity.type
_entity.pdbx_description
1 polymer ?
#
loop_
_entity_poly.entity_id
_entity_poly.type
_entity_poly.pdbx_seq_one_letter_code
_entity_poly.pdbx_strand_id
1 'polypeptide(L)'
;RTMDIICYLLVIVLLNIQAYETYSQCLSGCSCVEDRHGRSLICMEENAFGAIPDNLPDDMTKIRIEKSHFTEISRGAFSNTPALENLWLNFNDITVINSKALEGLGNLTELRLQGNKLRSVPWTAFEDAPALKILDLKHNQLDVLPEHALKFLPGLTYLDLSFNRLTVISKEVFINWPLYQKLQSTEERDATAFGPNVVLALHDNAWLCDCRLKGFVEFIRSLRPPIILMNSYLTCSGPDFKAGKFFHEVELQACVKPIVTTPFSNLSLPQGANITLRCLAKARPDPAVWWTYGLKIIRGFHVLTKSERVGEDTIRSLLVIPFLHAADRGIYTCTAVNFIGNYSVSILLDVQSPEGSQSSLLPGNPAPPPAASSENVYIDIRIAKQTVRGIIIEWYAALDRPAETWFTIHFGDVGTDKKEMVYIGPGIHSYSVSDLMPATKYEICVTLKNQIPRPGQCIVFVTGSDITEMEQREKLIHIVVIVLAMVLAVPIGMFACTTDTKFACLEGIMESWKNRQRERSSPRVERERQGTFDSLQATSDEGLVNKDSSEDRKVRRRENMKLTL
;
A
#
# COMPACT_ATOMS: atom_id res chain seq x y z
N ARG A 1 20.89 -29.57 -71.37
CA ARG A 1 19.78 -28.61 -71.62
C ARG A 1 18.49 -28.94 -70.84
N THR A 2 18.03 -30.19 -70.74
CA THR A 2 16.84 -30.54 -69.94
C THR A 2 17.14 -30.72 -68.45
N MET A 3 18.25 -31.36 -68.08
CA MET A 3 18.65 -31.51 -66.66
C MET A 3 18.89 -30.18 -65.95
N ASP A 4 19.48 -29.20 -66.65
CA ASP A 4 19.86 -27.90 -66.07
C ASP A 4 18.64 -27.14 -65.54
N ILE A 5 17.50 -27.25 -66.25
CA ILE A 5 16.21 -26.64 -65.86
C ILE A 5 15.65 -27.33 -64.62
N ILE A 6 15.76 -28.65 -64.52
CA ILE A 6 15.31 -29.40 -63.34
C ILE A 6 16.16 -29.01 -62.13
N CYS A 7 17.48 -28.93 -62.27
CA CYS A 7 18.35 -28.45 -61.19
C CYS A 7 18.04 -27.00 -60.79
N TYR A 8 17.79 -26.09 -61.74
CA TYR A 8 17.37 -24.72 -61.43
C TYR A 8 16.03 -24.67 -60.68
N LEU A 9 15.03 -25.46 -61.10
CA LEU A 9 13.75 -25.54 -60.41
C LEU A 9 13.90 -26.16 -59.01
N LEU A 10 14.75 -27.17 -58.83
CA LEU A 10 15.00 -27.80 -57.53
C LEU A 10 15.76 -26.85 -56.59
N VAL A 11 16.70 -26.05 -57.10
CA VAL A 11 17.36 -24.97 -56.35
C VAL A 11 16.39 -23.84 -56.02
N ILE A 12 15.51 -23.43 -56.94
CA ILE A 12 14.46 -22.43 -56.66
C ILE A 12 13.47 -22.96 -55.62
N VAL A 13 13.08 -24.24 -55.69
CA VAL A 13 12.21 -24.88 -54.69
C VAL A 13 12.91 -25.00 -53.34
N LEU A 14 14.19 -25.39 -53.28
CA LEU A 14 14.97 -25.41 -52.04
C LEU A 14 15.14 -24.01 -51.44
N LEU A 15 15.42 -22.99 -52.26
CA LEU A 15 15.50 -21.60 -51.81
C LEU A 15 14.13 -21.06 -51.37
N ASN A 16 13.02 -21.50 -51.97
CA ASN A 16 11.68 -21.16 -51.49
C ASN A 16 11.28 -21.92 -50.23
N ILE A 17 11.75 -23.16 -50.02
CA ILE A 17 11.58 -23.91 -48.77
C ILE A 17 12.41 -23.24 -47.65
N GLN A 18 13.66 -22.84 -47.93
CA GLN A 18 14.50 -22.08 -47.00
C GLN A 18 14.03 -20.63 -46.80
N ALA A 19 13.20 -20.08 -47.70
CA ALA A 19 12.47 -18.83 -47.48
C ALA A 19 11.13 -19.04 -46.76
N TYR A 20 10.58 -20.26 -46.75
CA TYR A 20 9.44 -20.67 -45.93
C TYR A 20 9.85 -21.07 -44.50
N GLU A 21 11.15 -21.25 -44.25
CA GLU A 21 11.74 -20.87 -42.96
C GLU A 21 11.75 -19.33 -42.82
N THR A 22 10.56 -18.73 -42.85
CA THR A 22 10.35 -17.40 -42.27
C THR A 22 10.66 -17.52 -40.80
N TYR A 23 11.91 -17.23 -40.43
CA TYR A 23 12.39 -17.23 -39.05
C TYR A 23 11.39 -16.48 -38.19
N SER A 24 10.63 -17.21 -37.38
CA SER A 24 9.64 -16.62 -36.48
C SER A 24 10.41 -16.05 -35.29
N GLN A 25 11.07 -14.91 -35.55
CA GLN A 25 12.10 -14.34 -34.68
C GLN A 25 11.53 -14.17 -33.28
N CYS A 26 12.06 -14.96 -32.34
CA CYS A 26 11.71 -14.82 -30.95
C CYS A 26 12.40 -13.58 -30.37
N LEU A 27 11.77 -12.95 -29.38
CA LEU A 27 12.40 -11.86 -28.66
C LEU A 27 13.70 -12.36 -28.02
N SER A 28 14.79 -11.59 -28.15
CA SER A 28 16.06 -11.92 -27.51
C SER A 28 15.88 -12.01 -25.99
N GLY A 29 16.36 -13.08 -25.36
CA GLY A 29 16.12 -13.36 -23.94
C GLY A 29 14.80 -14.11 -23.64
N CYS A 30 14.01 -14.47 -24.66
CA CYS A 30 12.81 -15.30 -24.50
C CYS A 30 12.89 -16.57 -25.39
N SER A 31 12.11 -17.57 -25.01
CA SER A 31 11.92 -18.82 -25.76
C SER A 31 10.52 -18.83 -26.41
N CYS A 32 10.46 -19.23 -27.67
CA CYS A 32 9.21 -19.37 -28.41
C CYS A 32 8.97 -20.85 -28.70
N VAL A 33 7.80 -21.35 -28.30
CA VAL A 33 7.42 -22.76 -28.44
C VAL A 33 6.15 -22.85 -29.27
N GLU A 34 6.15 -23.68 -30.32
CA GLU A 34 4.98 -23.92 -31.16
C GLU A 34 4.35 -25.26 -30.79
N ASP A 35 3.10 -25.21 -30.33
CA ASP A 35 2.32 -26.37 -29.90
C ASP A 35 1.10 -26.55 -30.80
N ARG A 36 0.41 -27.70 -30.66
CA ARG A 36 -0.91 -27.95 -31.28
C ARG A 36 -2.02 -26.98 -30.87
N HIS A 37 -1.72 -26.03 -29.98
CA HIS A 37 -2.62 -24.99 -29.45
C HIS A 37 -2.07 -23.58 -29.75
N GLY A 38 -1.28 -23.44 -30.82
CA GLY A 38 -0.66 -22.19 -31.26
C GLY A 38 0.69 -21.90 -30.61
N ARG A 39 1.22 -20.71 -30.92
CA ARG A 39 2.57 -20.28 -30.55
C ARG A 39 2.59 -19.61 -29.18
N SER A 40 3.58 -19.96 -28.38
CA SER A 40 3.75 -19.54 -26.99
C SER A 40 5.06 -18.79 -26.79
N LEU A 41 4.99 -17.54 -26.31
CA LEU A 41 6.16 -16.77 -25.86
C LEU A 41 6.41 -17.02 -24.37
N ILE A 42 7.65 -17.35 -24.01
CA ILE A 42 8.08 -17.62 -22.64
C ILE A 42 9.32 -16.77 -22.33
N CYS A 43 9.17 -15.78 -21.45
CA CYS A 43 10.25 -14.95 -20.93
C CYS A 43 10.41 -15.20 -19.42
N MET A 44 11.64 -15.51 -18.99
CA MET A 44 12.02 -15.77 -17.60
C MET A 44 13.49 -15.39 -17.43
N GLU A 45 13.83 -14.70 -16.33
CA GLU A 45 15.16 -14.30 -15.80
C GLU A 45 15.24 -12.79 -15.51
N GLU A 46 16.18 -12.42 -14.64
CA GLU A 46 16.52 -11.01 -14.29
C GLU A 46 17.05 -10.20 -15.49
N ASN A 47 17.34 -10.86 -16.62
CA ASN A 47 17.77 -10.26 -17.89
C ASN A 47 16.63 -9.60 -18.70
N ALA A 48 15.38 -9.67 -18.22
CA ALA A 48 14.21 -9.19 -18.94
C ALA A 48 14.13 -7.65 -19.02
N PHE A 49 13.48 -7.17 -20.09
CA PHE A 49 13.37 -5.76 -20.46
C PHE A 49 12.65 -4.91 -19.40
N GLY A 50 12.96 -3.61 -19.34
CA GLY A 50 12.27 -2.68 -18.42
C GLY A 50 10.80 -2.40 -18.75
N ALA A 51 10.29 -2.90 -19.88
CA ALA A 51 8.91 -2.80 -20.33
C ALA A 51 8.53 -3.99 -21.22
N ILE A 52 7.24 -4.22 -21.41
CA ILE A 52 6.72 -5.16 -22.42
C ILE A 52 7.06 -4.60 -23.82
N PRO A 53 7.60 -5.39 -24.77
CA PRO A 53 7.93 -4.89 -26.10
C PRO A 53 6.66 -4.59 -26.93
N ASP A 54 6.63 -3.46 -27.64
CA ASP A 54 5.49 -3.08 -28.49
C ASP A 54 5.29 -4.01 -29.71
N ASN A 55 6.37 -4.66 -30.16
CA ASN A 55 6.42 -5.49 -31.36
C ASN A 55 6.33 -7.00 -31.04
N LEU A 56 5.29 -7.40 -30.30
CA LEU A 56 4.96 -8.81 -30.10
C LEU A 56 4.36 -9.43 -31.39
N PRO A 57 4.75 -10.66 -31.78
CA PRO A 57 4.16 -11.34 -32.95
C PRO A 57 2.67 -11.64 -32.80
N ASP A 58 1.91 -11.47 -33.89
CA ASP A 58 0.45 -11.56 -33.95
C ASP A 58 -0.12 -12.99 -33.86
N ASP A 59 0.72 -13.99 -34.13
CA ASP A 59 0.44 -15.43 -34.06
C ASP A 59 0.50 -16.03 -32.65
N MET A 60 0.82 -15.22 -31.63
CA MET A 60 0.96 -15.66 -30.25
C MET A 60 -0.40 -15.94 -29.59
N THR A 61 -0.69 -17.23 -29.33
CA THR A 61 -1.86 -17.64 -28.54
C THR A 61 -1.60 -17.61 -27.04
N LYS A 62 -0.33 -17.64 -26.61
CA LYS A 62 0.05 -17.62 -25.18
C LYS A 62 1.27 -16.76 -24.92
N ILE A 63 1.22 -15.95 -23.87
CA ILE A 63 2.33 -15.13 -23.40
C ILE A 63 2.55 -15.38 -21.91
N ARG A 64 3.73 -15.88 -21.55
CA ARG A 64 4.20 -16.00 -20.17
C ARG A 64 5.45 -15.15 -19.97
N ILE A 65 5.37 -14.16 -19.08
CA ILE A 65 6.52 -13.34 -18.68
C ILE A 65 6.55 -13.27 -17.16
N GLU A 66 7.52 -13.94 -16.54
CA GLU A 66 7.59 -14.10 -15.09
C GLU A 66 8.95 -13.68 -14.54
N LYS A 67 9.00 -13.16 -13.31
CA LYS A 67 10.24 -12.72 -12.62
C LYS A 67 11.10 -11.75 -13.44
N SER A 68 10.42 -10.85 -14.15
CA SER A 68 10.97 -9.96 -15.18
C SER A 68 10.92 -8.47 -14.77
N HIS A 69 10.70 -8.17 -13.48
CA HIS A 69 10.72 -6.83 -12.87
C HIS A 69 9.84 -5.72 -13.52
N PHE A 70 8.94 -6.05 -14.45
CA PHE A 70 7.98 -5.11 -15.04
C PHE A 70 7.19 -4.36 -13.97
N THR A 71 7.14 -3.02 -14.06
CA THR A 71 6.44 -2.14 -13.09
C THR A 71 5.05 -1.71 -13.53
N GLU A 72 4.74 -1.78 -14.82
CA GLU A 72 3.45 -1.39 -15.39
C GLU A 72 3.06 -2.23 -16.61
N ILE A 73 1.77 -2.20 -16.98
CA ILE A 73 1.28 -2.61 -18.30
C ILE A 73 0.80 -1.36 -19.04
N SER A 74 1.52 -1.00 -20.11
CA SER A 74 1.27 0.17 -20.94
C SER A 74 -0.04 0.06 -21.75
N ARG A 75 -0.49 1.17 -22.36
CA ARG A 75 -1.63 1.13 -23.29
C ARG A 75 -1.27 0.32 -24.53
N GLY A 76 -2.14 -0.60 -24.94
CA GLY A 76 -1.97 -1.35 -26.18
C GLY A 76 -0.80 -2.34 -26.16
N ALA A 77 -0.23 -2.67 -24.99
CA ALA A 77 0.91 -3.58 -24.84
C ALA A 77 0.74 -4.95 -25.53
N PHE A 78 -0.51 -5.36 -25.80
CA PHE A 78 -0.88 -6.59 -26.47
C PHE A 78 -1.86 -6.36 -27.66
N SER A 79 -2.02 -5.13 -28.16
CA SER A 79 -2.99 -4.84 -29.24
C SER A 79 -2.62 -5.50 -30.57
N ASN A 80 -1.33 -5.81 -30.75
CA ASN A 80 -0.81 -6.54 -31.91
C ASN A 80 -1.02 -8.06 -31.82
N THR A 81 -1.52 -8.59 -30.69
CA THR A 81 -1.68 -10.05 -30.46
C THR A 81 -3.16 -10.44 -30.24
N PRO A 82 -4.06 -10.26 -31.23
CA PRO A 82 -5.49 -10.53 -31.06
C PRO A 82 -5.84 -12.02 -30.89
N ALA A 83 -4.92 -12.92 -31.25
CA ALA A 83 -5.06 -14.37 -31.08
C ALA A 83 -4.80 -14.87 -29.64
N LEU A 84 -4.42 -13.99 -28.71
CA LEU A 84 -3.98 -14.34 -27.36
C LEU A 84 -5.12 -14.92 -26.49
N GLU A 85 -4.97 -16.18 -26.07
CA GLU A 85 -5.92 -16.90 -25.20
C GLU A 85 -5.49 -16.94 -23.72
N ASN A 86 -4.18 -16.98 -23.45
CA ASN A 86 -3.59 -17.03 -22.10
C ASN A 86 -2.50 -15.96 -21.92
N LEU A 87 -2.66 -15.07 -20.93
CA LEU A 87 -1.67 -14.07 -20.54
C LEU A 87 -1.25 -14.25 -19.08
N TRP A 88 0.00 -14.59 -18.84
CA TRP A 88 0.57 -14.86 -17.51
C TRP A 88 1.72 -13.92 -17.22
N LEU A 89 1.50 -12.96 -16.31
CA LEU A 89 2.44 -11.90 -15.91
C LEU A 89 2.82 -12.03 -14.43
N ASN A 90 3.08 -13.26 -14.00
CA ASN A 90 3.20 -13.64 -12.59
C ASN A 90 4.55 -13.25 -11.98
N PHE A 91 4.53 -12.89 -10.69
CA PHE A 91 5.74 -12.59 -9.91
C PHE A 91 6.63 -11.52 -10.55
N ASN A 92 6.01 -10.48 -11.11
CA ASN A 92 6.67 -9.25 -11.53
C ASN A 92 6.42 -8.14 -10.49
N ASP A 93 6.84 -6.91 -10.78
CA ASP A 93 6.72 -5.77 -9.87
C ASP A 93 5.54 -4.85 -10.21
N ILE A 94 4.54 -5.35 -10.94
CA ILE A 94 3.52 -4.51 -11.59
C ILE A 94 2.68 -3.78 -10.54
N THR A 95 2.67 -2.45 -10.63
CA THR A 95 1.93 -1.54 -9.74
C THR A 95 0.73 -0.89 -10.42
N VAL A 96 0.80 -0.70 -11.74
CA VAL A 96 -0.21 0.01 -12.54
C VAL A 96 -0.53 -0.81 -13.80
N ILE A 97 -1.81 -0.81 -14.18
CA ILE A 97 -2.30 -1.36 -15.45
C ILE A 97 -3.05 -0.23 -16.15
N ASN A 98 -2.75 0.05 -17.41
CA ASN A 98 -3.45 1.06 -18.18
C ASN A 98 -4.91 0.64 -18.45
N SER A 99 -5.84 1.60 -18.49
CA SER A 99 -7.26 1.34 -18.79
C SER A 99 -7.52 0.80 -20.20
N LYS A 100 -6.52 0.86 -21.09
CA LYS A 100 -6.50 0.22 -22.41
C LYS A 100 -5.29 -0.70 -22.60
N ALA A 101 -4.87 -1.38 -21.52
CA ALA A 101 -3.84 -2.43 -21.58
C ALA A 101 -4.31 -3.69 -22.33
N LEU A 102 -5.61 -4.00 -22.28
CA LEU A 102 -6.23 -5.18 -22.92
C LEU A 102 -6.92 -4.85 -24.26
N GLU A 103 -6.67 -3.66 -24.82
CA GLU A 103 -7.29 -3.15 -26.05
C GLU A 103 -7.05 -4.12 -27.23
N GLY A 104 -8.09 -4.82 -27.68
CA GLY A 104 -8.05 -5.80 -28.78
C GLY A 104 -8.05 -7.28 -28.36
N LEU A 105 -7.98 -7.61 -27.06
CA LEU A 105 -7.84 -8.99 -26.56
C LEU A 105 -9.15 -9.78 -26.48
N GLY A 106 -9.92 -9.78 -27.56
CA GLY A 106 -11.25 -10.41 -27.63
C GLY A 106 -11.29 -11.91 -27.34
N ASN A 107 -10.19 -12.62 -27.59
CA ASN A 107 -10.06 -14.08 -27.37
C ASN A 107 -9.51 -14.45 -25.97
N LEU A 108 -9.10 -13.49 -25.14
CA LEU A 108 -8.39 -13.78 -23.89
C LEU A 108 -9.30 -14.53 -22.91
N THR A 109 -8.92 -15.77 -22.59
CA THR A 109 -9.68 -16.65 -21.68
C THR A 109 -9.09 -16.70 -20.27
N GLU A 110 -7.79 -16.45 -20.13
CA GLU A 110 -7.08 -16.51 -18.85
C GLU A 110 -6.08 -15.36 -18.71
N LEU A 111 -6.22 -14.59 -17.63
CA LEU A 111 -5.28 -13.57 -17.20
C LEU A 111 -4.77 -13.92 -15.80
N ARG A 112 -3.45 -14.04 -15.64
CA ARG A 112 -2.81 -14.21 -14.33
C ARG A 112 -1.82 -13.08 -14.06
N LEU A 113 -2.01 -12.45 -12.91
CA LEU A 113 -1.25 -11.32 -12.36
C LEU A 113 -0.80 -11.62 -10.93
N GLN A 114 -0.69 -12.91 -10.58
CA GLN A 114 -0.43 -13.36 -9.22
C GLN A 114 0.96 -12.89 -8.73
N GLY A 115 1.08 -12.48 -7.47
CA GLY A 115 2.36 -12.10 -6.87
C GLY A 115 2.95 -10.77 -7.34
N ASN A 116 2.10 -9.82 -7.77
CA ASN A 116 2.50 -8.47 -8.20
C ASN A 116 2.28 -7.42 -7.06
N LYS A 117 2.40 -6.14 -7.39
CA LYS A 117 2.29 -5.01 -6.45
C LYS A 117 1.05 -4.13 -6.68
N LEU A 118 0.03 -4.66 -7.37
CA LEU A 118 -1.19 -3.93 -7.75
C LEU A 118 -1.99 -3.50 -6.52
N ARG A 119 -2.35 -2.21 -6.44
CA ARG A 119 -3.30 -1.68 -5.44
C ARG A 119 -4.71 -1.50 -5.98
N SER A 120 -4.85 -1.39 -7.30
CA SER A 120 -6.12 -1.25 -8.01
C SER A 120 -6.00 -1.86 -9.40
N VAL A 121 -7.10 -2.37 -9.94
CA VAL A 121 -7.21 -2.82 -11.33
C VAL A 121 -8.19 -1.88 -12.07
N PRO A 122 -7.91 -1.47 -13.31
CA PRO A 122 -8.87 -0.73 -14.13
C PRO A 122 -9.98 -1.69 -14.60
N TRP A 123 -11.00 -1.92 -13.77
CA TRP A 123 -12.06 -2.91 -14.05
C TRP A 123 -12.84 -2.70 -15.35
N THR A 124 -12.80 -1.50 -15.94
CA THR A 124 -13.34 -1.21 -17.27
C THR A 124 -12.49 -1.76 -18.43
N ALA A 125 -11.19 -2.02 -18.23
CA ALA A 125 -10.32 -2.61 -19.25
C ALA A 125 -10.74 -4.05 -19.64
N PHE A 126 -11.50 -4.73 -18.77
CA PHE A 126 -12.09 -6.04 -19.08
C PHE A 126 -13.22 -5.98 -20.12
N GLU A 127 -13.74 -4.80 -20.45
CA GLU A 127 -14.66 -4.61 -21.59
C GLU A 127 -14.01 -4.99 -22.93
N ASP A 128 -12.68 -4.82 -23.05
CA ASP A 128 -11.91 -5.24 -24.22
C ASP A 128 -11.55 -6.75 -24.23
N ALA A 129 -11.83 -7.48 -23.14
CA ALA A 129 -11.54 -8.91 -22.96
C ALA A 129 -12.78 -9.73 -22.50
N PRO A 130 -13.90 -9.71 -23.26
CA PRO A 130 -15.19 -10.29 -22.83
C PRO A 130 -15.21 -11.82 -22.72
N ALA A 131 -14.22 -12.52 -23.29
CA ALA A 131 -14.10 -13.98 -23.25
C ALA A 131 -13.47 -14.53 -21.94
N LEU A 132 -13.07 -13.65 -21.01
CA LEU A 132 -12.28 -14.02 -19.83
C LEU A 132 -13.03 -14.96 -18.89
N LYS A 133 -12.43 -16.13 -18.63
CA LYS A 133 -12.93 -17.20 -17.75
C LYS A 133 -12.12 -17.31 -16.45
N ILE A 134 -10.84 -16.95 -16.47
CA ILE A 134 -9.92 -17.07 -15.34
C ILE A 134 -9.24 -15.71 -15.11
N LEU A 135 -9.39 -15.16 -13.90
CA LEU A 135 -8.68 -13.98 -13.43
C LEU A 135 -8.00 -14.29 -12.10
N ASP A 136 -6.66 -14.37 -12.11
CA ASP A 136 -5.84 -14.54 -10.91
C ASP A 136 -5.15 -13.23 -10.53
N LEU A 137 -5.56 -12.65 -9.40
CA LEU A 137 -5.02 -11.42 -8.79
C LEU A 137 -4.44 -11.71 -7.39
N LYS A 138 -4.12 -12.97 -7.09
CA LYS A 138 -3.59 -13.43 -5.80
C LYS A 138 -2.28 -12.73 -5.42
N HIS A 139 -1.99 -12.61 -4.12
CA HIS A 139 -0.73 -12.03 -3.62
C HIS A 139 -0.45 -10.63 -4.24
N ASN A 140 -1.43 -9.74 -4.17
CA ASN A 140 -1.29 -8.34 -4.58
C ASN A 140 -1.53 -7.41 -3.37
N GLN A 141 -1.79 -6.12 -3.61
CA GLN A 141 -2.02 -5.11 -2.57
C GLN A 141 -3.41 -4.46 -2.68
N LEU A 142 -4.38 -5.13 -3.32
CA LEU A 142 -5.72 -4.59 -3.57
C LEU A 142 -6.44 -4.33 -2.24
N ASP A 143 -6.84 -3.09 -1.96
CA ASP A 143 -7.52 -2.67 -0.73
C ASP A 143 -9.01 -2.37 -0.93
N VAL A 144 -9.44 -2.03 -2.15
CA VAL A 144 -10.83 -1.76 -2.54
C VAL A 144 -11.27 -2.59 -3.75
N LEU A 145 -12.46 -3.19 -3.68
CA LEU A 145 -13.15 -3.79 -4.82
C LEU A 145 -14.45 -3.01 -5.13
N PRO A 146 -14.52 -2.25 -6.24
CA PRO A 146 -15.70 -1.45 -6.59
C PRO A 146 -16.94 -2.29 -6.90
N GLU A 147 -18.14 -1.77 -6.60
CA GLU A 147 -19.43 -2.48 -6.77
C GLU A 147 -19.76 -2.90 -8.21
N HIS A 148 -19.06 -2.35 -9.20
CA HIS A 148 -19.22 -2.66 -10.62
C HIS A 148 -18.04 -3.47 -11.20
N ALA A 149 -17.10 -3.94 -10.37
CA ALA A 149 -15.88 -4.62 -10.80
C ALA A 149 -16.13 -5.82 -11.72
N LEU A 150 -17.12 -6.66 -11.39
CA LEU A 150 -17.42 -7.89 -12.14
C LEU A 150 -18.43 -7.68 -13.28
N LYS A 151 -18.89 -6.45 -13.52
CA LYS A 151 -19.91 -6.12 -14.54
C LYS A 151 -19.47 -6.51 -15.96
N PHE A 152 -18.19 -6.29 -16.27
CA PHE A 152 -17.59 -6.54 -17.59
C PHE A 152 -17.07 -7.97 -17.76
N LEU A 153 -17.33 -8.87 -16.79
CA LEU A 153 -16.78 -10.22 -16.73
C LEU A 153 -17.87 -11.31 -16.77
N PRO A 154 -18.67 -11.39 -17.87
CA PRO A 154 -19.85 -12.25 -17.95
C PRO A 154 -19.52 -13.75 -18.10
N GLY A 155 -18.31 -14.09 -18.56
CA GLY A 155 -17.84 -15.46 -18.74
C GLY A 155 -16.95 -16.00 -17.60
N LEU A 156 -16.69 -15.20 -16.57
CA LEU A 156 -15.68 -15.48 -15.55
C LEU A 156 -16.09 -16.64 -14.63
N THR A 157 -15.36 -17.75 -14.67
CA THR A 157 -15.61 -18.95 -13.85
C THR A 157 -14.59 -19.14 -12.73
N TYR A 158 -13.48 -18.40 -12.72
CA TYR A 158 -12.46 -18.43 -11.67
C TYR A 158 -12.00 -17.01 -11.34
N LEU A 159 -12.08 -16.64 -10.07
CA LEU A 159 -11.56 -15.38 -9.53
C LEU A 159 -10.78 -15.64 -8.24
N ASP A 160 -9.46 -15.40 -8.28
CA ASP A 160 -8.60 -15.42 -7.09
C ASP A 160 -8.22 -13.98 -6.69
N LEU A 161 -8.70 -13.56 -5.51
CA LEU A 161 -8.38 -12.30 -4.84
C LEU A 161 -7.72 -12.57 -3.48
N SER A 162 -7.26 -13.80 -3.20
CA SER A 162 -6.64 -14.18 -1.94
C SER A 162 -5.29 -13.49 -1.73
N PHE A 163 -4.85 -13.38 -0.47
CA PHE A 163 -3.60 -12.69 -0.11
C PHE A 163 -3.54 -11.24 -0.63
N ASN A 164 -4.61 -10.49 -0.43
CA ASN A 164 -4.72 -9.06 -0.74
C ASN A 164 -4.99 -8.25 0.54
N ARG A 165 -5.37 -6.98 0.41
CA ARG A 165 -5.57 -6.03 1.52
C ARG A 165 -7.04 -5.63 1.68
N LEU A 166 -7.97 -6.40 1.09
CA LEU A 166 -9.39 -6.08 1.07
C LEU A 166 -9.95 -6.11 2.49
N THR A 167 -10.46 -4.97 2.97
CA THR A 167 -11.03 -4.86 4.32
C THR A 167 -12.54 -4.97 4.33
N VAL A 168 -13.21 -4.38 3.33
CA VAL A 168 -14.67 -4.29 3.21
C VAL A 168 -15.06 -4.45 1.75
N ILE A 169 -16.05 -5.32 1.50
CA ILE A 169 -16.68 -5.51 0.19
C ILE A 169 -18.19 -5.35 0.34
N SER A 170 -18.82 -4.73 -0.64
CA SER A 170 -20.27 -4.69 -0.79
C SER A 170 -20.76 -5.95 -1.50
N LYS A 171 -21.89 -6.51 -1.07
CA LYS A 171 -22.53 -7.64 -1.76
C LYS A 171 -22.93 -7.29 -3.21
N GLU A 172 -23.12 -6.00 -3.50
CA GLU A 172 -23.52 -5.52 -4.83
C GLU A 172 -22.46 -5.86 -5.90
N VAL A 173 -21.19 -6.06 -5.53
CA VAL A 173 -20.14 -6.59 -6.44
C VAL A 173 -20.58 -7.89 -7.13
N PHE A 174 -21.21 -8.79 -6.38
CA PHE A 174 -21.64 -10.10 -6.87
C PHE A 174 -23.05 -10.05 -7.45
N ILE A 175 -23.93 -9.20 -6.93
CA ILE A 175 -25.27 -8.98 -7.51
C ILE A 175 -25.16 -8.33 -8.91
N ASN A 176 -24.17 -7.46 -9.13
CA ASN A 176 -23.87 -6.86 -10.45
C ASN A 176 -23.08 -7.77 -11.40
N TRP A 177 -22.73 -9.00 -11.01
CA TRP A 177 -21.98 -9.93 -11.84
C TRP A 177 -22.93 -10.70 -12.78
N PRO A 178 -22.82 -10.58 -14.12
CA PRO A 178 -23.81 -11.19 -15.02
C PRO A 178 -23.88 -12.72 -14.93
N LEU A 179 -22.77 -13.40 -14.59
CA LEU A 179 -22.80 -14.85 -14.38
C LEU A 179 -23.59 -15.25 -13.13
N TYR A 180 -23.45 -14.50 -12.03
CA TYR A 180 -24.21 -14.75 -10.80
C TYR A 180 -25.73 -14.60 -11.05
N GLN A 181 -26.13 -13.52 -11.73
CA GLN A 181 -27.52 -13.30 -12.13
C GLN A 181 -28.05 -14.45 -12.99
N LYS A 182 -27.26 -14.91 -13.97
CA LYS A 182 -27.62 -16.04 -14.84
C LYS A 182 -27.79 -17.34 -14.06
N LEU A 183 -26.87 -17.65 -13.15
CA LEU A 183 -26.95 -18.86 -12.31
C LEU A 183 -28.22 -18.85 -11.46
N GLN A 184 -28.51 -17.75 -10.76
CA GLN A 184 -29.75 -17.59 -9.97
C GLN A 184 -31.01 -17.77 -10.83
N SER A 185 -31.05 -17.26 -12.07
CA SER A 185 -32.18 -17.48 -12.98
C SER A 185 -32.30 -18.90 -13.55
N THR A 186 -31.27 -19.74 -13.41
CA THR A 186 -31.23 -21.11 -13.93
C THR A 186 -31.71 -22.14 -12.89
N GLU A 187 -31.47 -21.88 -11.59
CA GLU A 187 -31.91 -22.76 -10.48
C GLU A 187 -33.45 -22.98 -10.47
N GLU A 188 -34.24 -22.05 -11.02
CA GLU A 188 -35.71 -22.16 -11.09
C GLU A 188 -36.25 -23.08 -12.19
N ARG A 189 -35.45 -23.51 -13.18
CA ARG A 189 -35.98 -24.12 -14.42
C ARG A 189 -35.56 -25.55 -14.73
N ASP A 190 -34.29 -25.93 -14.54
CA ASP A 190 -33.82 -27.29 -14.85
C ASP A 190 -32.74 -27.76 -13.88
N ALA A 191 -33.10 -28.65 -12.94
CA ALA A 191 -32.19 -29.27 -11.97
C ALA A 191 -31.18 -30.26 -12.59
N THR A 192 -31.16 -30.39 -13.92
CA THR A 192 -30.26 -31.24 -14.71
C THR A 192 -29.25 -30.44 -15.54
N ALA A 193 -29.48 -29.13 -15.74
CA ALA A 193 -28.65 -28.25 -16.54
C ALA A 193 -27.57 -27.57 -15.70
N PHE A 194 -26.63 -28.36 -15.17
CA PHE A 194 -25.51 -27.84 -14.37
C PHE A 194 -24.68 -26.83 -15.17
N GLY A 195 -24.75 -25.55 -14.77
CA GLY A 195 -23.87 -24.50 -15.26
C GLY A 195 -22.41 -24.75 -14.88
N PRO A 196 -21.45 -23.99 -15.46
CA PRO A 196 -20.05 -24.12 -15.10
C PRO A 196 -19.84 -23.85 -13.62
N ASN A 197 -19.01 -24.67 -12.96
CA ASN A 197 -18.58 -24.41 -11.59
C ASN A 197 -17.83 -23.08 -11.50
N VAL A 198 -18.19 -22.26 -10.52
CA VAL A 198 -17.60 -20.94 -10.29
C VAL A 198 -16.73 -20.97 -9.04
N VAL A 199 -15.43 -20.73 -9.19
CA VAL A 199 -14.47 -20.75 -8.08
C VAL A 199 -14.15 -19.33 -7.64
N LEU A 200 -14.31 -19.06 -6.34
CA LEU A 200 -13.98 -17.80 -5.69
C LEU A 200 -12.94 -18.04 -4.58
N ALA A 201 -11.79 -17.36 -4.64
CA ALA A 201 -10.81 -17.36 -3.55
C ALA A 201 -10.69 -15.96 -2.93
N LEU A 202 -11.07 -15.85 -1.65
CA LEU A 202 -11.25 -14.60 -0.89
C LEU A 202 -10.58 -14.66 0.50
N HIS A 203 -9.79 -15.69 0.76
CA HIS A 203 -9.08 -15.87 2.04
C HIS A 203 -7.83 -14.98 2.13
N ASP A 204 -7.19 -14.95 3.31
CA ASP A 204 -5.99 -14.15 3.58
C ASP A 204 -6.13 -12.67 3.15
N ASN A 205 -7.26 -12.07 3.51
CA ASN A 205 -7.56 -10.66 3.33
C ASN A 205 -7.93 -10.04 4.69
N ALA A 206 -7.75 -8.72 4.82
CA ALA A 206 -7.81 -7.98 6.08
C ALA A 206 -9.26 -7.69 6.55
N TRP A 207 -10.15 -8.69 6.51
CA TRP A 207 -11.60 -8.53 6.65
C TRP A 207 -12.01 -7.83 7.95
N LEU A 208 -12.61 -6.65 7.82
CA LEU A 208 -13.05 -5.80 8.92
C LEU A 208 -14.54 -6.02 9.16
N CYS A 209 -14.85 -6.93 10.08
CA CYS A 209 -16.18 -7.40 10.43
C CYS A 209 -16.97 -6.40 11.30
N ASP A 210 -17.11 -5.16 10.80
CA ASP A 210 -18.10 -4.19 11.27
C ASP A 210 -19.39 -4.24 10.43
N CYS A 211 -20.31 -3.32 10.69
CA CYS A 211 -21.62 -3.27 10.04
C CYS A 211 -21.58 -3.12 8.50
N ARG A 212 -20.48 -2.63 7.92
CA ARG A 212 -20.31 -2.48 6.47
C ARG A 212 -20.17 -3.83 5.77
N LEU A 213 -19.45 -4.76 6.39
CA LEU A 213 -19.24 -6.10 5.85
C LEU A 213 -20.50 -6.98 5.95
N LYS A 214 -21.53 -6.53 6.67
CA LYS A 214 -22.76 -7.28 6.96
C LYS A 214 -23.31 -8.00 5.73
N GLY A 215 -23.64 -7.26 4.67
CA GLY A 215 -24.30 -7.81 3.48
C GLY A 215 -23.43 -8.83 2.74
N PHE A 216 -22.10 -8.68 2.80
CA PHE A 216 -21.15 -9.62 2.20
C PHE A 216 -20.99 -10.89 3.05
N VAL A 217 -21.01 -10.80 4.39
CA VAL A 217 -21.06 -11.99 5.27
C VAL A 217 -22.38 -12.76 5.09
N GLU A 218 -23.51 -12.05 4.98
CA GLU A 218 -24.81 -12.66 4.65
C GLU A 218 -24.78 -13.36 3.29
N PHE A 219 -24.19 -12.73 2.26
CA PHE A 219 -23.97 -13.32 0.93
C PHE A 219 -23.11 -14.59 0.99
N ILE A 220 -21.94 -14.55 1.63
CA ILE A 220 -21.05 -15.72 1.79
C ILE A 220 -21.78 -16.88 2.47
N ARG A 221 -22.57 -16.61 3.52
CA ARG A 221 -23.39 -17.61 4.23
C ARG A 221 -24.55 -18.17 3.38
N SER A 222 -24.92 -17.53 2.27
CA SER A 222 -25.99 -17.98 1.36
C SER A 222 -25.49 -18.74 0.12
N LEU A 223 -24.18 -18.78 -0.13
CA LEU A 223 -23.61 -19.44 -1.32
C LEU A 223 -23.91 -20.94 -1.35
N ARG A 224 -24.23 -21.44 -2.55
CA ARG A 224 -24.48 -22.85 -2.84
C ARG A 224 -23.84 -23.25 -4.19
N PRO A 225 -23.60 -24.55 -4.43
CA PRO A 225 -23.15 -25.05 -5.73
C PRO A 225 -24.10 -24.58 -6.85
N PRO A 226 -23.61 -24.16 -8.03
CA PRO A 226 -22.26 -24.38 -8.56
C PRO A 226 -21.19 -23.37 -8.13
N ILE A 227 -21.47 -22.46 -7.19
CA ILE A 227 -20.47 -21.53 -6.64
C ILE A 227 -19.68 -22.23 -5.52
N ILE A 228 -18.36 -22.20 -5.61
CA ILE A 228 -17.41 -22.90 -4.75
C ILE A 228 -16.42 -21.87 -4.18
N LEU A 229 -16.41 -21.71 -2.86
CA LEU A 229 -15.32 -21.01 -2.17
C LEU A 229 -14.09 -21.92 -2.12
N MET A 230 -12.94 -21.48 -2.63
CA MET A 230 -11.69 -22.24 -2.55
C MET A 230 -11.26 -22.49 -1.09
N ASN A 231 -11.62 -21.57 -0.20
CA ASN A 231 -11.55 -21.73 1.25
C ASN A 231 -12.85 -21.20 1.86
N SER A 232 -13.63 -22.07 2.49
CA SER A 232 -14.89 -21.75 3.16
C SER A 232 -14.71 -21.07 4.52
N TYR A 233 -13.51 -21.12 5.09
CA TYR A 233 -13.17 -20.63 6.42
C TYR A 233 -12.66 -19.17 6.39
N LEU A 234 -13.43 -18.27 5.76
CA LEU A 234 -13.14 -16.84 5.81
C LEU A 234 -13.22 -16.34 7.26
N THR A 235 -12.19 -15.64 7.72
CA THR A 235 -12.05 -15.12 9.09
C THR A 235 -12.03 -13.59 9.11
N CYS A 236 -12.52 -13.02 10.20
CA CYS A 236 -12.38 -11.60 10.50
C CYS A 236 -10.94 -11.29 10.95
N SER A 237 -10.30 -10.28 10.36
CA SER A 237 -9.03 -9.74 10.88
C SER A 237 -9.24 -8.68 11.96
N GLY A 238 -10.41 -8.04 11.99
CA GLY A 238 -10.79 -7.09 13.04
C GLY A 238 -12.28 -6.76 13.01
N PRO A 239 -12.76 -5.83 13.87
CA PRO A 239 -12.04 -5.25 15.01
C PRO A 239 -11.70 -6.32 16.07
N ASP A 240 -10.82 -6.01 17.04
CA ASP A 240 -10.17 -6.98 17.94
C ASP A 240 -11.11 -8.02 18.59
N PHE A 241 -12.31 -7.60 19.02
CA PHE A 241 -13.32 -8.47 19.66
C PHE A 241 -14.05 -9.43 18.70
N LYS A 242 -13.78 -9.31 17.40
CA LYS A 242 -14.22 -10.20 16.32
C LYS A 242 -13.05 -10.82 15.54
N ALA A 243 -11.81 -10.38 15.75
CA ALA A 243 -10.62 -10.96 15.12
C ALA A 243 -10.54 -12.48 15.37
N GLY A 244 -10.15 -13.24 14.34
CA GLY A 244 -10.05 -14.70 14.35
C GLY A 244 -11.37 -15.47 14.18
N LYS A 245 -12.54 -14.84 14.33
CA LYS A 245 -13.85 -15.53 14.19
C LYS A 245 -14.19 -15.81 12.73
N PHE A 246 -14.87 -16.91 12.46
CA PHE A 246 -15.28 -17.28 11.10
C PHE A 246 -16.54 -16.53 10.65
N PHE A 247 -16.68 -16.27 9.35
CA PHE A 247 -17.83 -15.57 8.76
C PHE A 247 -19.17 -16.25 9.07
N HIS A 248 -19.18 -17.58 9.22
CA HIS A 248 -20.38 -18.36 9.59
C HIS A 248 -20.79 -18.20 11.07
N GLU A 249 -19.87 -17.77 11.94
CA GLU A 249 -20.09 -17.61 13.39
C GLU A 249 -20.43 -16.18 13.79
N VAL A 250 -20.08 -15.19 12.96
CA VAL A 250 -20.36 -13.78 13.24
C VAL A 250 -21.73 -13.35 12.70
N GLU A 251 -22.46 -12.63 13.54
CA GLU A 251 -23.67 -11.91 13.16
C GLU A 251 -23.39 -10.41 13.22
N LEU A 252 -23.61 -9.73 12.09
CA LEU A 252 -23.26 -8.33 11.92
C LEU A 252 -24.54 -7.49 11.92
N GLN A 253 -24.58 -6.48 12.78
CA GLN A 253 -25.72 -5.57 12.91
C GLN A 253 -25.64 -4.46 11.85
N ALA A 254 -26.78 -3.88 11.47
CA ALA A 254 -26.83 -2.76 10.51
C ALA A 254 -26.12 -1.51 11.05
N CYS A 255 -25.54 -0.70 10.16
CA CYS A 255 -24.88 0.56 10.51
C CYS A 255 -25.86 1.59 11.10
N VAL A 256 -25.35 2.42 12.00
CA VAL A 256 -26.13 3.44 12.73
C VAL A 256 -25.27 4.70 12.86
N LYS A 257 -25.85 5.86 12.51
CA LYS A 257 -25.23 7.17 12.74
C LYS A 257 -24.90 7.36 14.23
N PRO A 258 -23.87 8.15 14.57
CA PRO A 258 -23.57 8.43 15.97
C PRO A 258 -24.75 9.09 16.69
N ILE A 259 -24.91 8.72 17.96
CA ILE A 259 -25.74 9.40 18.95
C ILE A 259 -24.83 9.64 20.15
N VAL A 260 -24.75 10.88 20.63
CA VAL A 260 -23.84 11.25 21.72
C VAL A 260 -24.63 11.70 22.94
N THR A 261 -24.27 11.18 24.11
CA THR A 261 -24.85 11.58 25.40
C THR A 261 -23.77 12.01 26.39
N THR A 262 -24.10 12.98 27.23
CA THR A 262 -23.27 13.45 28.35
C THR A 262 -24.06 13.28 29.65
N PRO A 263 -23.39 13.08 30.81
CA PRO A 263 -24.09 12.99 32.10
C PRO A 263 -24.62 14.34 32.58
N PHE A 264 -24.09 15.45 32.04
CA PHE A 264 -24.44 16.82 32.40
C PHE A 264 -24.49 17.68 31.11
N SER A 265 -25.42 18.63 31.08
CA SER A 265 -25.49 19.70 30.07
C SER A 265 -24.88 21.00 30.56
N ASN A 266 -25.06 21.33 31.84
CA ASN A 266 -24.49 22.51 32.49
C ASN A 266 -23.72 22.07 33.76
N LEU A 267 -22.54 22.64 33.98
CA LEU A 267 -21.74 22.52 35.21
C LEU A 267 -21.30 23.91 35.66
N SER A 268 -21.32 24.17 36.97
CA SER A 268 -20.75 25.37 37.58
C SER A 268 -19.93 24.92 38.79
N LEU A 269 -18.63 25.26 38.81
CA LEU A 269 -17.67 24.78 39.81
C LEU A 269 -16.74 25.92 40.27
N PRO A 270 -16.18 25.87 41.50
CA PRO A 270 -15.20 26.85 41.96
C PRO A 270 -13.89 26.76 41.16
N GLN A 271 -13.21 27.90 41.05
CA GLN A 271 -11.84 27.97 40.51
C GLN A 271 -10.90 27.02 41.26
N GLY A 272 -10.05 26.30 40.53
CA GLY A 272 -9.09 25.32 41.05
C GLY A 272 -9.60 23.89 41.16
N ALA A 273 -10.88 23.63 40.86
CA ALA A 273 -11.41 22.27 40.77
C ALA A 273 -10.76 21.45 39.64
N ASN A 274 -10.61 20.14 39.85
CA ASN A 274 -10.29 19.18 38.81
C ASN A 274 -11.61 18.63 38.23
N ILE A 275 -11.81 18.74 36.91
CA ILE A 275 -13.02 18.28 36.23
C ILE A 275 -12.66 17.34 35.06
N THR A 276 -13.44 16.27 34.90
CA THR A 276 -13.42 15.43 33.70
C THR A 276 -14.78 15.49 33.02
N LEU A 277 -14.85 16.10 31.83
CA LEU A 277 -16.04 16.04 31.00
C LEU A 277 -16.13 14.64 30.37
N ARG A 278 -17.33 14.04 30.38
CA ARG A 278 -17.58 12.69 29.86
C ARG A 278 -18.59 12.73 28.72
N CYS A 279 -18.24 12.04 27.66
CA CYS A 279 -19.02 11.89 26.44
C CYS A 279 -19.16 10.40 26.11
N LEU A 280 -20.35 9.95 25.75
CA LEU A 280 -20.65 8.58 25.33
C LEU A 280 -21.20 8.62 23.92
N ALA A 281 -20.40 8.17 22.94
CA ALA A 281 -20.82 8.06 21.56
C ALA A 281 -21.22 6.61 21.26
N LYS A 282 -22.49 6.39 20.88
CA LYS A 282 -22.99 5.11 20.39
C LYS A 282 -23.18 5.19 18.87
N ALA A 283 -22.49 4.34 18.11
CA ALA A 283 -22.58 4.30 16.65
C ALA A 283 -22.13 2.94 16.10
N ARG A 284 -22.46 2.66 14.82
CA ARG A 284 -21.86 1.57 14.04
C ARG A 284 -21.59 2.05 12.62
N PRO A 285 -20.34 1.98 12.10
CA PRO A 285 -19.12 1.51 12.76
C PRO A 285 -18.66 2.52 13.82
N ASP A 286 -17.53 2.21 14.47
CA ASP A 286 -16.93 3.04 15.49
C ASP A 286 -16.78 4.50 15.04
N PRO A 287 -17.28 5.48 15.83
CA PRO A 287 -17.14 6.87 15.49
C PRO A 287 -15.76 7.40 15.89
N ALA A 288 -15.19 8.27 15.06
CA ALA A 288 -14.15 9.19 15.53
C ALA A 288 -14.81 10.19 16.49
N VAL A 289 -14.25 10.37 17.69
CA VAL A 289 -14.82 11.25 18.73
C VAL A 289 -13.77 12.25 19.19
N TRP A 290 -14.11 13.53 19.16
CA TRP A 290 -13.25 14.63 19.60
C TRP A 290 -14.06 15.69 20.37
N TRP A 291 -13.33 16.58 21.03
CA TRP A 291 -13.91 17.74 21.72
C TRP A 291 -13.50 19.03 21.02
N THR A 292 -14.43 19.96 20.93
CA THR A 292 -14.19 21.35 20.54
C THR A 292 -14.66 22.26 21.68
N TYR A 293 -14.09 23.46 21.77
CA TYR A 293 -14.53 24.51 22.68
C TYR A 293 -14.23 25.88 22.04
N GLY A 294 -14.79 26.96 22.57
CA GLY A 294 -14.73 28.29 21.95
C GLY A 294 -13.31 28.84 21.71
N LEU A 295 -13.17 29.74 20.73
CA LEU A 295 -11.97 30.28 20.02
C LEU A 295 -10.81 30.90 20.86
N LYS A 296 -10.57 30.46 22.09
CA LYS A 296 -9.38 30.81 22.87
C LYS A 296 -8.36 29.67 22.76
N ILE A 297 -7.08 30.01 22.62
CA ILE A 297 -6.02 29.01 22.78
C ILE A 297 -5.93 28.67 24.28
N ILE A 298 -6.46 27.50 24.70
CA ILE A 298 -6.15 26.97 26.04
C ILE A 298 -4.63 26.75 26.11
N ARG A 299 -4.00 27.42 27.09
CA ARG A 299 -2.54 27.54 27.25
C ARG A 299 -1.81 26.20 27.36
N GLY A 300 -1.48 25.57 26.22
CA GLY A 300 -0.56 24.42 26.15
C GLY A 300 -0.85 23.29 27.16
N PHE A 301 -2.10 23.09 27.56
CA PHE A 301 -2.44 22.13 28.61
C PHE A 301 -2.21 20.70 28.10
N HIS A 302 -1.77 19.82 29.00
CA HIS A 302 -1.89 18.38 28.83
C HIS A 302 -3.36 17.95 29.00
N VAL A 303 -4.21 18.38 28.06
CA VAL A 303 -5.61 17.97 27.96
C VAL A 303 -5.63 16.50 27.52
N LEU A 304 -5.71 15.60 28.49
CA LEU A 304 -5.68 14.16 28.24
C LEU A 304 -7.05 13.70 27.71
N THR A 305 -7.22 13.83 26.39
CA THR A 305 -8.36 13.26 25.67
C THR A 305 -8.21 11.74 25.64
N LYS A 306 -9.03 11.01 26.42
CA LYS A 306 -8.97 9.53 26.47
C LYS A 306 -10.24 8.93 25.89
N SER A 307 -10.10 8.15 24.81
CA SER A 307 -11.16 7.33 24.22
C SER A 307 -11.01 5.87 24.66
N GLU A 308 -12.10 5.25 25.11
CA GLU A 308 -12.15 3.86 25.56
C GLU A 308 -13.43 3.18 25.07
N ARG A 309 -13.35 1.91 24.66
CA ARG A 309 -14.55 1.12 24.34
C ARG A 309 -15.20 0.62 25.63
N VAL A 310 -16.50 0.86 25.80
CA VAL A 310 -17.28 0.50 27.01
C VAL A 310 -18.40 -0.50 26.72
N GLY A 311 -18.76 -0.67 25.45
CA GLY A 311 -19.62 -1.74 24.94
C GLY A 311 -19.37 -1.97 23.46
N GLU A 312 -20.01 -2.97 22.85
CA GLU A 312 -19.75 -3.35 21.44
C GLU A 312 -19.78 -2.14 20.50
N ASP A 313 -20.80 -1.27 20.65
CA ASP A 313 -21.05 -0.11 19.79
C ASP A 313 -20.84 1.24 20.50
N THR A 314 -20.13 1.29 21.64
CA THR A 314 -20.11 2.48 22.51
C THR A 314 -18.72 2.87 22.97
N ILE A 315 -18.29 4.05 22.53
CA ILE A 315 -17.03 4.69 22.91
C ILE A 315 -17.29 5.75 23.98
N ARG A 316 -16.54 5.70 25.07
CA ARG A 316 -16.43 6.74 26.09
C ARG A 316 -15.26 7.64 25.75
N SER A 317 -15.53 8.92 25.50
CA SER A 317 -14.51 9.97 25.41
C SER A 317 -14.50 10.79 26.70
N LEU A 318 -13.31 11.05 27.22
CA LEU A 318 -13.06 11.83 28.44
C LEU A 318 -12.16 13.03 28.11
N LEU A 319 -12.51 14.20 28.63
CA LEU A 319 -11.70 15.42 28.55
C LEU A 319 -11.32 15.85 29.97
N VAL A 320 -10.06 15.67 30.35
CA VAL A 320 -9.57 16.02 31.70
C VAL A 320 -9.03 17.45 31.72
N ILE A 321 -9.54 18.28 32.63
CA ILE A 321 -9.07 19.64 32.93
C ILE A 321 -8.60 19.61 34.40
N PRO A 322 -7.29 19.46 34.67
CA PRO A 322 -6.79 19.17 36.03
C PRO A 322 -6.97 20.30 37.05
N PHE A 323 -7.06 21.56 36.60
CA PHE A 323 -7.23 22.74 37.45
C PHE A 323 -7.98 23.84 36.68
N LEU A 324 -9.21 24.09 37.10
CA LEU A 324 -10.16 24.97 36.41
C LEU A 324 -9.87 26.47 36.65
N HIS A 325 -9.66 27.24 35.59
CA HIS A 325 -9.47 28.70 35.63
C HIS A 325 -10.71 29.43 35.11
N ALA A 326 -10.92 30.68 35.52
CA ALA A 326 -11.97 31.55 34.96
C ALA A 326 -11.86 31.76 33.43
N ALA A 327 -10.67 31.54 32.84
CA ALA A 327 -10.46 31.57 31.39
C ALA A 327 -11.15 30.39 30.66
N ASP A 328 -11.30 29.26 31.34
CA ASP A 328 -11.81 27.98 30.82
C ASP A 328 -13.35 27.94 30.79
N ARG A 329 -14.03 28.97 31.32
CA ARG A 329 -15.47 29.18 31.21
C ARG A 329 -15.87 29.27 29.72
N GLY A 330 -16.78 28.40 29.30
CA GLY A 330 -17.19 28.30 27.91
C GLY A 330 -18.09 27.09 27.61
N ILE A 331 -18.34 26.86 26.32
CA ILE A 331 -19.08 25.71 25.82
C ILE A 331 -18.07 24.68 25.30
N TYR A 332 -18.18 23.44 25.75
CA TYR A 332 -17.38 22.29 25.35
C TYR A 332 -18.27 21.30 24.61
N THR A 333 -18.05 21.15 23.31
CA THR A 333 -18.86 20.30 22.43
C THR A 333 -18.12 19.01 22.12
N CYS A 334 -18.65 17.88 22.60
CA CYS A 334 -18.20 16.58 22.13
C CYS A 334 -18.86 16.28 20.78
N THR A 335 -18.06 15.98 19.77
CA THR A 335 -18.52 15.61 18.42
C THR A 335 -18.09 14.19 18.11
N ALA A 336 -19.03 13.37 17.61
CA ALA A 336 -18.77 12.02 17.13
C ALA A 336 -19.21 11.89 15.67
N VAL A 337 -18.37 11.25 14.84
CA VAL A 337 -18.59 11.12 13.39
C VAL A 337 -18.25 9.72 12.92
N ASN A 338 -19.11 9.11 12.12
CA ASN A 338 -18.78 7.95 11.28
C ASN A 338 -19.28 8.21 9.84
N PHE A 339 -19.08 7.27 8.92
CA PHE A 339 -19.40 7.49 7.50
C PHE A 339 -20.92 7.67 7.22
N ILE A 340 -21.81 7.34 8.16
CA ILE A 340 -23.26 7.59 8.05
C ILE A 340 -23.61 9.04 8.43
N GLY A 341 -22.76 9.72 9.21
CA GLY A 341 -22.96 11.12 9.59
C GLY A 341 -22.33 11.51 10.92
N ASN A 342 -22.66 12.71 11.38
CA ASN A 342 -22.18 13.31 12.63
C ASN A 342 -23.28 13.47 13.68
N TYR A 343 -22.87 13.63 14.94
CA TYR A 343 -23.71 14.08 16.04
C TYR A 343 -22.84 14.78 17.08
N SER A 344 -23.32 15.88 17.64
CA SER A 344 -22.60 16.73 18.58
C SER A 344 -23.46 17.11 19.76
N VAL A 345 -22.89 17.14 20.96
CA VAL A 345 -23.55 17.56 22.20
C VAL A 345 -22.66 18.51 22.99
N SER A 346 -23.25 19.58 23.50
CA SER A 346 -22.55 20.70 24.14
C SER A 346 -22.75 20.68 25.65
N ILE A 347 -21.66 20.91 26.39
CA ILE A 347 -21.65 21.10 27.83
C ILE A 347 -21.26 22.56 28.12
N LEU A 348 -22.10 23.31 28.82
CA LEU A 348 -21.73 24.62 29.36
C LEU A 348 -20.94 24.44 30.66
N LEU A 349 -19.70 24.91 30.68
CA LEU A 349 -18.85 24.94 31.86
C LEU A 349 -18.73 26.38 32.37
N ASP A 350 -19.22 26.60 33.57
CA ASP A 350 -19.13 27.84 34.32
C ASP A 350 -18.14 27.71 35.50
N VAL A 351 -17.51 28.83 35.85
CA VAL A 351 -16.45 28.90 36.85
C VAL A 351 -16.79 29.98 37.87
N GLN A 352 -17.07 29.55 39.09
CA GLN A 352 -17.44 30.42 40.20
C GLN A 352 -16.18 31.09 40.75
N SER A 353 -16.17 32.42 40.72
CA SER A 353 -15.23 33.23 41.48
C SER A 353 -15.57 33.14 42.98
N PRO A 354 -14.58 33.00 43.89
CA PRO A 354 -14.84 33.16 45.32
C PRO A 354 -15.40 34.56 45.60
N GLU A 355 -16.49 34.65 46.38
CA GLU A 355 -17.08 35.93 46.77
C GLU A 355 -16.08 36.72 47.64
N GLY A 356 -15.59 37.86 47.14
CA GLY A 356 -14.35 38.44 47.70
C GLY A 356 -14.09 39.94 47.56
N SER A 357 -14.95 40.72 46.89
CA SER A 357 -14.92 42.19 47.02
C SER A 357 -16.12 42.85 46.35
N GLN A 358 -16.90 43.64 47.12
CA GLN A 358 -17.81 44.63 46.56
C GLN A 358 -17.00 45.85 46.08
N SER A 359 -17.28 46.34 44.88
CA SER A 359 -16.96 47.71 44.46
C SER A 359 -18.22 48.35 43.88
N SER A 360 -18.57 49.53 44.39
CA SER A 360 -19.91 50.11 44.24
C SER A 360 -20.09 50.98 42.99
N LEU A 361 -21.32 50.91 42.45
CA LEU A 361 -22.07 51.98 41.80
C LEU A 361 -21.34 52.95 40.84
N LEU A 362 -21.63 52.81 39.54
CA LEU A 362 -22.01 53.95 38.70
C LEU A 362 -23.18 53.56 37.77
N PRO A 363 -24.32 54.26 37.79
CA PRO A 363 -25.42 54.04 36.86
C PRO A 363 -25.38 55.03 35.67
N GLY A 364 -25.65 54.53 34.46
CA GLY A 364 -26.12 55.37 33.34
C GLY A 364 -25.32 55.29 32.03
N ASN A 365 -25.79 54.46 31.09
CA ASN A 365 -26.43 54.97 29.87
C ASN A 365 -27.11 53.84 29.05
N PRO A 366 -28.00 54.14 28.09
CA PRO A 366 -28.79 53.14 27.38
C PRO A 366 -27.97 52.27 26.43
N ALA A 367 -28.48 51.06 26.14
CA ALA A 367 -27.87 50.15 25.18
C ALA A 367 -27.99 50.69 23.73
N PRO A 368 -26.95 50.50 22.88
CA PRO A 368 -27.10 50.56 21.43
C PRO A 368 -28.05 49.46 20.93
N PRO A 369 -28.70 49.63 19.77
CA PRO A 369 -29.49 48.56 19.16
C PRO A 369 -28.61 47.35 18.79
N PRO A 370 -29.18 46.14 18.66
CA PRO A 370 -28.42 44.96 18.23
C PRO A 370 -27.86 45.19 16.83
N ALA A 371 -26.53 45.27 16.73
CA ALA A 371 -25.85 45.29 15.43
C ALA A 371 -26.17 44.00 14.67
N ALA A 372 -26.39 44.12 13.36
CA ALA A 372 -26.81 43.00 12.53
C ALA A 372 -25.83 41.82 12.59
N SER A 373 -26.37 40.61 12.51
CA SER A 373 -25.63 39.36 12.52
C SER A 373 -24.70 39.25 11.31
N SER A 374 -23.45 39.69 11.47
CA SER A 374 -22.37 39.26 10.59
C SER A 374 -22.11 37.77 10.86
N GLU A 375 -22.47 36.92 9.91
CA GLU A 375 -22.21 35.49 9.97
C GLU A 375 -20.69 35.26 10.02
N ASN A 376 -20.17 35.02 11.22
CA ASN A 376 -18.76 34.69 11.43
C ASN A 376 -18.52 33.21 11.15
N VAL A 377 -18.67 32.87 9.86
CA VAL A 377 -18.31 31.57 9.30
C VAL A 377 -16.84 31.30 9.59
N TYR A 378 -16.59 30.30 10.42
CA TYR A 378 -15.26 29.86 10.80
C TYR A 378 -14.82 28.72 9.89
N ILE A 379 -13.72 28.91 9.16
CA ILE A 379 -13.11 27.88 8.31
C ILE A 379 -11.72 27.59 8.85
N ASP A 380 -11.56 26.41 9.44
CA ASP A 380 -10.29 25.84 9.86
C ASP A 380 -9.69 25.03 8.70
N ILE A 381 -8.38 25.09 8.52
CA ILE A 381 -7.68 24.46 7.39
C ILE A 381 -6.51 23.67 7.96
N ARG A 382 -6.17 22.53 7.35
CA ARG A 382 -4.95 21.77 7.68
C ARG A 382 -4.30 21.18 6.45
N ILE A 383 -2.98 21.01 6.49
CA ILE A 383 -2.24 20.21 5.53
C ILE A 383 -2.29 18.77 6.03
N ALA A 384 -3.07 17.93 5.35
CA ALA A 384 -3.23 16.51 5.66
C ALA A 384 -2.06 15.66 5.13
N LYS A 385 -1.42 16.11 4.03
CA LYS A 385 -0.19 15.50 3.50
C LYS A 385 0.66 16.54 2.77
N GLN A 386 1.97 16.38 2.81
CA GLN A 386 2.94 17.24 2.13
C GLN A 386 3.99 16.36 1.44
N THR A 387 4.48 16.79 0.27
CA THR A 387 5.51 16.11 -0.51
C THR A 387 6.52 17.13 -1.07
N VAL A 388 7.52 16.66 -1.84
CA VAL A 388 8.49 17.51 -2.54
C VAL A 388 7.82 18.40 -3.61
N ARG A 389 6.71 17.95 -4.22
CA ARG A 389 6.05 18.63 -5.35
C ARG A 389 4.54 18.83 -5.19
N GLY A 390 4.02 18.85 -3.96
CA GLY A 390 2.58 18.98 -3.75
C GLY A 390 2.12 18.81 -2.31
N ILE A 391 0.86 19.16 -2.06
CA ILE A 391 0.17 19.07 -0.77
C ILE A 391 -1.25 18.52 -0.94
N ILE A 392 -1.79 17.93 0.12
CA ILE A 392 -3.22 17.66 0.28
C ILE A 392 -3.68 18.49 1.48
N ILE A 393 -4.64 19.38 1.27
CA ILE A 393 -5.34 20.10 2.33
C ILE A 393 -6.70 19.46 2.63
N GLU A 394 -7.12 19.64 3.88
CA GLU A 394 -8.46 19.39 4.35
C GLU A 394 -8.93 20.63 5.11
N TRP A 395 -10.23 20.93 5.07
CA TRP A 395 -10.80 22.05 5.84
C TRP A 395 -12.11 21.68 6.52
N TYR A 396 -12.37 22.33 7.65
CA TYR A 396 -13.61 22.22 8.39
C TYR A 396 -14.27 23.60 8.46
N ALA A 397 -15.50 23.72 7.97
CA ALA A 397 -16.25 24.95 7.98
C ALA A 397 -17.46 24.84 8.94
N ALA A 398 -17.48 25.66 9.99
CA ALA A 398 -18.62 25.81 10.88
C ALA A 398 -19.69 26.66 10.17
N LEU A 399 -20.71 25.97 9.65
CA LEU A 399 -21.79 26.48 8.82
C LEU A 399 -23.09 25.80 9.23
N ASP A 400 -24.22 26.49 9.05
CA ASP A 400 -25.55 25.90 9.27
C ASP A 400 -25.91 24.85 8.22
N ARG A 401 -25.37 24.97 6.99
CA ARG A 401 -25.62 24.05 5.85
C ARG A 401 -24.35 23.73 5.03
N PRO A 402 -23.35 23.01 5.61
CA PRO A 402 -22.11 22.69 4.90
C PRO A 402 -22.33 21.77 3.68
N ALA A 403 -23.41 20.97 3.67
CA ALA A 403 -23.78 20.10 2.55
C ALA A 403 -24.39 20.83 1.34
N GLU A 404 -24.60 22.15 1.41
CA GLU A 404 -25.10 22.99 0.30
C GLU A 404 -24.13 24.13 -0.04
N THR A 405 -23.06 24.31 0.74
CA THR A 405 -22.18 25.48 0.66
C THR A 405 -21.02 25.24 -0.31
N TRP A 406 -20.77 26.21 -1.19
CA TRP A 406 -19.62 26.22 -2.09
C TRP A 406 -18.43 26.97 -1.46
N PHE A 407 -17.22 26.47 -1.72
CA PHE A 407 -15.97 27.10 -1.28
C PHE A 407 -15.16 27.65 -2.46
N THR A 408 -14.28 28.61 -2.19
CA THR A 408 -13.22 29.04 -3.09
C THR A 408 -11.88 28.82 -2.38
N ILE A 409 -11.00 28.06 -3.02
CA ILE A 409 -9.60 27.95 -2.62
C ILE A 409 -8.82 29.04 -3.35
N HIS A 410 -8.02 29.81 -2.61
CA HIS A 410 -7.08 30.80 -3.15
C HIS A 410 -5.67 30.27 -2.94
N PHE A 411 -4.88 30.13 -4.00
CA PHE A 411 -3.55 29.50 -3.96
C PHE A 411 -2.49 30.33 -4.71
N GLY A 412 -1.27 30.42 -4.20
CA GLY A 412 -0.17 31.11 -4.91
C GLY A 412 1.16 31.13 -4.16
N ASP A 413 2.17 31.72 -4.78
CA ASP A 413 3.50 31.96 -4.21
C ASP A 413 3.47 33.13 -3.21
N VAL A 414 4.30 33.09 -2.15
CA VAL A 414 4.39 34.14 -1.12
C VAL A 414 5.22 35.33 -1.63
N GLY A 415 4.64 36.01 -2.61
CA GLY A 415 5.20 37.18 -3.28
C GLY A 415 4.37 37.69 -4.46
N THR A 416 3.36 36.94 -4.92
CA THR A 416 2.53 37.30 -6.08
C THR A 416 1.12 37.75 -5.69
N ASP A 417 0.74 38.98 -6.05
CA ASP A 417 -0.63 39.52 -5.81
C ASP A 417 -1.74 38.73 -6.54
N LYS A 418 -1.39 37.97 -7.59
CA LYS A 418 -2.31 37.10 -8.31
C LYS A 418 -2.28 35.68 -7.74
N LYS A 419 -3.30 35.34 -6.98
CA LYS A 419 -3.60 33.97 -6.55
C LYS A 419 -4.54 33.28 -7.54
N GLU A 420 -4.32 32.00 -7.79
CA GLU A 420 -5.26 31.14 -8.51
C GLU A 420 -6.49 30.88 -7.64
N MET A 421 -7.67 30.79 -8.27
CA MET A 421 -8.96 30.58 -7.59
C MET A 421 -9.63 29.31 -8.10
N VAL A 422 -9.75 28.30 -7.24
CA VAL A 422 -10.43 27.04 -7.54
C VAL A 422 -11.78 27.00 -6.82
N TYR A 423 -12.86 26.77 -7.56
CA TYR A 423 -14.21 26.62 -6.99
C TYR A 423 -14.48 25.17 -6.61
N ILE A 424 -14.83 24.95 -5.35
CA ILE A 424 -15.12 23.62 -4.81
C ILE A 424 -16.62 23.47 -4.54
N GLY A 425 -17.19 22.37 -5.04
CA GLY A 425 -18.59 22.01 -4.85
C GLY A 425 -18.92 21.58 -3.42
N PRO A 426 -20.22 21.60 -3.05
CA PRO A 426 -20.65 21.25 -1.70
C PRO A 426 -20.34 19.79 -1.32
N GLY A 427 -20.13 19.57 -0.02
CA GLY A 427 -19.75 18.26 0.55
C GLY A 427 -18.27 17.88 0.41
N ILE A 428 -17.53 18.50 -0.52
CA ILE A 428 -16.08 18.34 -0.64
C ILE A 428 -15.39 19.18 0.45
N HIS A 429 -14.46 18.55 1.17
CA HIS A 429 -13.74 19.13 2.31
C HIS A 429 -12.23 18.83 2.26
N SER A 430 -11.73 18.38 1.11
CA SER A 430 -10.32 18.09 0.84
C SER A 430 -9.95 18.45 -0.60
N TYR A 431 -8.68 18.80 -0.83
CA TYR A 431 -8.16 19.16 -2.15
C TYR A 431 -6.65 18.90 -2.23
N SER A 432 -6.18 18.44 -3.38
CA SER A 432 -4.78 18.14 -3.65
C SER A 432 -4.19 19.11 -4.67
N VAL A 433 -3.06 19.74 -4.33
CA VAL A 433 -2.26 20.56 -5.25
C VAL A 433 -1.00 19.78 -5.62
N SER A 434 -0.77 19.60 -6.92
CA SER A 434 0.37 18.87 -7.50
C SER A 434 1.33 19.80 -8.23
N ASP A 435 2.43 19.25 -8.74
CA ASP A 435 3.38 19.89 -9.66
C ASP A 435 3.99 21.21 -9.16
N LEU A 436 4.12 21.33 -7.84
CA LEU A 436 4.74 22.46 -7.17
C LEU A 436 6.28 22.40 -7.24
N MET A 437 6.91 23.56 -7.28
CA MET A 437 8.38 23.68 -7.25
C MET A 437 8.92 23.23 -5.88
N PRO A 438 10.02 22.45 -5.81
CA PRO A 438 10.65 22.08 -4.53
C PRO A 438 11.19 23.28 -3.76
N ALA A 439 11.29 23.16 -2.43
CA ALA A 439 11.78 24.20 -1.50
C ALA A 439 11.14 25.61 -1.64
N THR A 440 9.98 25.71 -2.28
CA THR A 440 9.29 26.98 -2.60
C THR A 440 8.17 27.25 -1.59
N LYS A 441 7.96 28.53 -1.26
CA LYS A 441 7.09 28.97 -0.18
C LYS A 441 5.74 29.45 -0.72
N TYR A 442 4.69 28.68 -0.48
CA TYR A 442 3.35 28.93 -0.98
C TYR A 442 2.37 29.32 0.13
N GLU A 443 1.28 29.98 -0.26
CA GLU A 443 0.14 30.31 0.59
C GLU A 443 -1.15 29.73 0.02
N ILE A 444 -1.98 29.16 0.90
CA ILE A 444 -3.29 28.61 0.54
C ILE A 444 -4.36 29.06 1.55
N CYS A 445 -5.50 29.53 1.04
CA CYS A 445 -6.63 30.02 1.81
C CYS A 445 -7.91 29.32 1.36
N VAL A 446 -8.83 29.04 2.26
CA VAL A 446 -10.19 28.55 1.91
C VAL A 446 -11.22 29.55 2.42
N THR A 447 -12.08 30.02 1.52
CA THR A 447 -13.19 30.95 1.81
C THR A 447 -14.51 30.35 1.35
N LEU A 448 -15.62 30.98 1.74
CA LEU A 448 -16.87 30.79 1.00
C LEU A 448 -16.73 31.31 -0.43
N LYS A 449 -17.58 30.79 -1.32
CA LYS A 449 -17.67 31.22 -2.71
C LYS A 449 -17.79 32.74 -2.83
N ASN A 450 -16.91 33.33 -3.65
CA ASN A 450 -16.82 34.77 -3.92
C ASN A 450 -16.46 35.65 -2.71
N GLN A 451 -15.97 35.10 -1.60
CA GLN A 451 -15.38 35.87 -0.50
C GLN A 451 -13.86 35.98 -0.62
N ILE A 452 -13.29 37.05 -0.07
CA ILE A 452 -11.85 37.32 -0.01
C ILE A 452 -11.31 36.80 1.34
N PRO A 453 -10.12 36.17 1.42
CA PRO A 453 -9.57 35.68 2.69
C PRO A 453 -9.37 36.79 3.73
N ARG A 454 -9.72 36.52 4.99
CA ARG A 454 -9.42 37.44 6.11
C ARG A 454 -7.93 37.35 6.48
N PRO A 455 -7.32 38.44 7.01
CA PRO A 455 -5.94 38.38 7.52
C PRO A 455 -5.79 37.28 8.58
N GLY A 456 -4.82 36.37 8.37
CA GLY A 456 -4.59 35.21 9.24
C GLY A 456 -5.46 33.97 8.97
N GLN A 457 -6.33 33.98 7.94
CA GLN A 457 -7.13 32.82 7.51
C GLN A 457 -6.38 31.88 6.54
N CYS A 458 -5.18 32.23 6.12
CA CYS A 458 -4.39 31.48 5.13
C CYS A 458 -3.25 30.70 5.80
N ILE A 459 -2.95 29.51 5.28
CA ILE A 459 -1.80 28.71 5.67
C ILE A 459 -0.65 28.99 4.71
N VAL A 460 0.52 29.28 5.29
CA VAL A 460 1.79 29.38 4.56
C VAL A 460 2.60 28.10 4.80
N PHE A 461 3.11 27.50 3.73
CA PHE A 461 3.91 26.29 3.77
C PHE A 461 5.11 26.38 2.82
N VAL A 462 6.06 25.45 2.97
CA VAL A 462 7.21 25.31 2.06
C VAL A 462 7.20 23.88 1.55
N THR A 463 7.27 23.67 0.24
CA THR A 463 7.39 22.32 -0.35
C THR A 463 8.66 21.62 0.13
N GLY A 464 8.66 20.28 0.11
CA GLY A 464 9.87 19.53 0.48
C GLY A 464 11.07 19.95 -0.37
N SER A 465 12.24 20.12 0.25
CA SER A 465 13.50 20.26 -0.47
C SER A 465 13.86 18.94 -1.15
N ASP A 466 14.37 18.99 -2.39
CA ASP A 466 14.76 17.80 -3.12
C ASP A 466 16.11 17.25 -2.61
N ILE A 467 16.07 16.59 -1.46
CA ILE A 467 17.22 15.95 -0.79
C ILE A 467 17.87 14.83 -1.63
N THR A 468 17.23 14.42 -2.73
CA THR A 468 17.81 13.46 -3.68
C THR A 468 19.16 13.95 -4.24
N GLU A 469 19.33 15.25 -4.50
CA GLU A 469 20.63 15.79 -4.93
C GLU A 469 21.71 15.68 -3.85
N MET A 470 21.37 15.94 -2.58
CA MET A 470 22.33 15.84 -1.47
C MET A 470 22.73 14.38 -1.22
N GLU A 471 21.74 13.47 -1.18
CA GLU A 471 21.99 12.05 -0.94
C GLU A 471 22.69 11.38 -2.15
N GLN A 472 22.40 11.80 -3.38
CA GLN A 472 23.18 11.40 -4.57
C GLN A 472 24.59 11.99 -4.55
N ARG A 473 24.80 13.23 -4.11
CA ARG A 473 26.14 13.82 -3.96
C ARG A 473 26.97 13.08 -2.91
N GLU A 474 26.38 12.71 -1.77
CA GLU A 474 27.08 11.94 -0.74
C GLU A 474 27.43 10.52 -1.22
N LYS A 475 26.49 9.84 -1.91
CA LYS A 475 26.74 8.55 -2.58
C LYS A 475 27.78 8.66 -3.70
N LEU A 476 27.78 9.74 -4.50
CA LEU A 476 28.80 10.03 -5.50
C LEU A 476 30.17 10.30 -4.87
N ILE A 477 30.24 11.02 -3.76
CA ILE A 477 31.49 11.24 -3.01
C ILE A 477 32.01 9.89 -2.50
N HIS A 478 31.17 9.03 -1.94
CA HIS A 478 31.57 7.69 -1.51
C HIS A 478 32.06 6.83 -2.68
N ILE A 479 31.34 6.81 -3.81
CA ILE A 479 31.75 6.09 -5.02
C ILE A 479 33.07 6.64 -5.58
N VAL A 480 33.23 7.96 -5.67
CA VAL A 480 34.46 8.60 -6.17
C VAL A 480 35.64 8.36 -5.23
N VAL A 481 35.43 8.37 -3.90
CA VAL A 481 36.47 8.02 -2.91
C VAL A 481 36.85 6.55 -3.01
N ILE A 482 35.88 5.64 -3.16
CA ILE A 482 36.15 4.20 -3.38
C ILE A 482 36.91 3.98 -4.70
N VAL A 483 36.51 4.65 -5.78
CA VAL A 483 37.18 4.56 -7.08
C VAL A 483 38.59 5.17 -7.02
N LEU A 484 38.80 6.32 -6.36
CA LEU A 484 40.16 6.86 -6.13
C LEU A 484 41.00 5.90 -5.29
N ALA A 485 40.45 5.36 -4.21
CA ALA A 485 41.14 4.40 -3.35
C ALA A 485 41.55 3.15 -4.14
N MET A 486 40.69 2.60 -4.99
CA MET A 486 41.02 1.48 -5.87
C MET A 486 42.06 1.88 -6.94
N VAL A 487 41.90 3.03 -7.61
CA VAL A 487 42.81 3.52 -8.66
C VAL A 487 44.19 3.92 -8.11
N LEU A 488 44.32 4.22 -6.82
CA LEU A 488 45.61 4.48 -6.17
C LEU A 488 46.19 3.21 -5.52
N ALA A 489 45.39 2.44 -4.78
CA ALA A 489 45.88 1.27 -4.04
C ALA A 489 46.15 0.06 -4.94
N VAL A 490 45.38 -0.16 -6.01
CA VAL A 490 45.61 -1.31 -6.91
C VAL A 490 46.93 -1.17 -7.67
N PRO A 491 47.30 -0.01 -8.27
CA PRO A 491 48.62 0.16 -8.87
C PRO A 491 49.77 0.10 -7.85
N ILE A 492 49.60 0.62 -6.63
CA ILE A 492 50.62 0.51 -5.57
C ILE A 492 50.81 -0.96 -5.14
N GLY A 493 49.73 -1.71 -4.96
CA GLY A 493 49.77 -3.14 -4.65
C GLY A 493 50.37 -3.97 -5.79
N MET A 494 50.00 -3.69 -7.03
CA MET A 494 50.59 -4.31 -8.23
C MET A 494 52.09 -3.98 -8.36
N PHE A 495 52.49 -2.75 -8.06
CA PHE A 495 53.90 -2.35 -8.04
C PHE A 495 54.68 -3.11 -6.95
N ALA A 496 54.17 -3.16 -5.72
CA ALA A 496 54.78 -3.93 -4.64
C ALA A 496 54.95 -5.43 -5.01
N CYS A 497 53.87 -6.06 -5.50
CA CYS A 497 53.89 -7.46 -5.95
C CYS A 497 54.85 -7.71 -7.14
N THR A 498 55.10 -6.71 -8.00
CA THR A 498 56.07 -6.82 -9.10
C THR A 498 57.51 -6.47 -8.68
N THR A 499 57.71 -5.73 -7.60
CA THR A 499 59.06 -5.47 -7.05
C THR A 499 59.62 -6.64 -6.22
N ASP A 500 58.76 -7.40 -5.53
CA ASP A 500 59.17 -8.58 -4.74
C ASP A 500 59.28 -9.88 -5.56
N THR A 501 58.76 -9.93 -6.80
CA THR A 501 58.86 -11.11 -7.68
C THR A 501 60.18 -11.18 -8.46
N LYS A 502 61.31 -11.01 -7.77
CA LYS A 502 62.65 -11.24 -8.34
C LYS A 502 62.96 -12.73 -8.48
N PHE A 503 63.11 -13.17 -9.73
CA PHE A 503 63.77 -14.42 -10.15
C PHE A 503 63.28 -15.74 -9.51
N ALA A 504 62.23 -16.33 -10.08
CA ALA A 504 61.83 -17.72 -9.81
C ALA A 504 61.31 -18.52 -11.03
N CYS A 505 61.62 -18.07 -12.27
CA CYS A 505 61.07 -18.68 -13.50
C CYS A 505 62.13 -19.01 -14.59
N LEU A 506 63.41 -18.67 -14.37
CA LEU A 506 64.46 -18.76 -15.42
C LEU A 506 65.58 -19.78 -15.14
N GLU A 507 65.54 -20.52 -14.03
CA GLU A 507 66.49 -21.63 -13.77
C GLU A 507 65.91 -23.02 -14.06
N GLY A 508 64.61 -23.23 -13.84
CA GLY A 508 63.95 -24.54 -14.01
C GLY A 508 63.99 -25.14 -15.43
N ILE A 509 64.29 -24.33 -16.45
CA ILE A 509 64.41 -24.77 -17.85
C ILE A 509 65.83 -25.26 -18.19
N MET A 510 66.87 -24.75 -17.49
CA MET A 510 68.27 -25.15 -17.76
C MET A 510 68.70 -26.42 -17.01
N GLU A 511 68.17 -26.69 -15.81
CA GLU A 511 68.54 -27.90 -15.06
C GLU A 511 67.87 -29.19 -15.59
N SER A 512 66.72 -29.08 -16.27
CA SER A 512 66.03 -30.23 -16.88
C SER A 512 66.89 -30.98 -17.91
N TRP A 513 67.88 -30.31 -18.50
CA TRP A 513 68.88 -30.91 -19.40
C TRP A 513 70.06 -31.60 -18.69
N LYS A 514 70.25 -31.39 -17.39
CA LYS A 514 71.44 -31.85 -16.65
C LYS A 514 71.18 -33.09 -15.79
N ASN A 515 70.01 -33.19 -15.16
CA ASN A 515 69.66 -34.32 -14.29
C ASN A 515 69.07 -35.55 -15.03
N ARG A 516 69.45 -35.75 -16.30
CA ARG A 516 69.30 -37.03 -17.02
C ARG A 516 70.39 -38.06 -16.65
N GLN A 517 71.21 -37.77 -15.64
CA GLN A 517 72.21 -38.69 -15.07
C GLN A 517 72.12 -38.71 -13.54
N ARG A 518 72.26 -39.91 -12.94
CA ARG A 518 72.18 -40.24 -11.50
C ARG A 518 70.75 -40.10 -10.93
N GLU A 519 69.96 -41.18 -10.87
CA GLU A 519 70.06 -42.36 -9.97
C GLU A 519 69.80 -42.11 -8.47
N ARG A 520 68.77 -42.81 -7.98
CA ARG A 520 68.65 -43.50 -6.67
C ARG A 520 68.38 -42.72 -5.36
N SER A 521 67.52 -43.40 -4.58
CA SER A 521 67.35 -43.38 -3.10
C SER A 521 66.70 -42.18 -2.41
N SER A 522 65.62 -42.52 -1.71
CA SER A 522 64.89 -41.81 -0.64
C SER A 522 65.36 -42.35 0.74
N PRO A 523 64.85 -41.92 1.92
CA PRO A 523 64.48 -40.60 2.45
C PRO A 523 65.19 -40.28 3.80
N ARG A 524 64.88 -39.13 4.47
CA ARG A 524 64.44 -38.99 5.91
C ARG A 524 64.96 -37.78 6.73
N VAL A 525 64.00 -37.12 7.43
CA VAL A 525 63.96 -36.83 8.91
C VAL A 525 64.59 -35.54 9.54
N GLU A 526 63.70 -34.85 10.30
CA GLU A 526 63.83 -34.08 11.56
C GLU A 526 64.51 -32.68 11.73
N ARG A 527 63.64 -31.68 12.02
CA ARG A 527 63.46 -30.92 13.30
C ARG A 527 64.47 -29.85 13.83
N GLU A 528 63.84 -28.83 14.44
CA GLU A 528 64.21 -28.12 15.70
C GLU A 528 65.42 -27.13 15.73
N ARG A 529 65.47 -26.07 16.58
CA ARG A 529 64.47 -25.24 17.35
C ARG A 529 65.20 -24.04 18.02
N GLN A 530 64.46 -23.19 18.76
CA GLN A 530 64.92 -22.04 19.59
C GLN A 530 65.58 -20.88 18.81
N GLY A 531 65.66 -19.63 19.29
CA GLY A 531 65.20 -18.95 20.52
C GLY A 531 65.65 -17.47 20.50
N THR A 532 65.40 -16.56 21.46
CA THR A 532 64.52 -16.50 22.66
C THR A 532 64.64 -15.11 23.33
N PHE A 533 63.52 -14.49 23.74
CA PHE A 533 63.39 -13.45 24.81
C PHE A 533 64.18 -12.11 24.64
N ASP A 534 63.90 -11.01 25.37
CA ASP A 534 63.04 -10.69 26.53
C ASP A 534 62.38 -9.27 26.29
N SER A 535 61.65 -8.50 27.13
CA SER A 535 61.21 -8.45 28.55
C SER A 535 60.12 -7.34 28.68
N LEU A 536 59.72 -6.85 29.88
CA LEU A 536 58.73 -7.38 30.83
C LEU A 536 58.30 -6.30 31.85
N GLN A 537 57.00 -6.15 32.16
CA GLN A 537 56.45 -5.54 33.39
C GLN A 537 54.93 -5.86 33.46
N ALA A 538 54.46 -6.81 34.30
CA ALA A 538 53.98 -6.67 35.70
C ALA A 538 52.66 -5.87 35.87
N THR A 539 51.62 -6.30 36.61
CA THR A 539 51.36 -7.51 37.46
C THR A 539 49.87 -7.63 37.82
N SER A 540 49.34 -8.86 37.96
CA SER A 540 48.17 -9.32 38.77
C SER A 540 46.76 -8.70 38.60
N ASP A 541 45.62 -9.35 38.89
CA ASP A 541 45.11 -10.76 38.97
C ASP A 541 43.57 -10.63 39.27
N GLU A 542 42.64 -11.58 39.07
CA GLU A 542 42.59 -12.96 38.53
C GLU A 542 41.34 -13.06 37.58
N GLY A 543 40.62 -14.15 37.27
CA GLY A 543 40.67 -15.57 37.65
C GLY A 543 39.45 -16.39 37.18
N LEU A 544 39.63 -17.72 37.02
CA LEU A 544 38.64 -18.84 36.95
C LEU A 544 37.37 -18.78 36.03
N VAL A 545 36.84 -19.86 35.43
CA VAL A 545 37.40 -21.12 34.89
C VAL A 545 36.37 -21.85 33.98
N ASN A 546 36.83 -22.51 32.89
CA ASN A 546 36.17 -23.57 32.09
C ASN A 546 34.76 -23.36 31.44
N LYS A 547 34.25 -24.28 30.58
CA LYS A 547 34.77 -24.84 29.29
C LYS A 547 33.70 -25.76 28.65
N ASP A 548 33.51 -25.66 27.32
CA ASP A 548 33.13 -26.67 26.30
C ASP A 548 32.08 -27.79 26.49
N SER A 549 31.54 -28.24 25.34
CA SER A 549 31.09 -29.62 24.98
C SER A 549 29.72 -30.11 25.50
N SER A 550 29.02 -31.06 24.86
CA SER A 550 28.99 -31.51 23.43
C SER A 550 27.79 -32.45 23.16
N GLU A 551 27.55 -32.73 21.87
CA GLU A 551 26.81 -33.81 21.21
C GLU A 551 26.14 -35.00 21.98
N ASP A 552 25.00 -35.43 21.43
CA ASP A 552 24.71 -36.77 20.87
C ASP A 552 23.44 -37.54 21.35
N ARG A 553 22.93 -38.31 20.39
CA ARG A 553 21.79 -39.24 20.38
C ARG A 553 21.69 -40.21 21.57
N LYS A 554 20.47 -40.53 22.00
CA LYS A 554 19.80 -41.78 21.53
C LYS A 554 18.34 -42.00 21.96
N VAL A 555 17.61 -42.60 21.02
CA VAL A 555 16.29 -43.23 21.10
C VAL A 555 16.17 -44.24 22.25
N ARG A 556 15.01 -44.26 22.92
CA ARG A 556 14.41 -45.52 23.42
C ARG A 556 12.88 -45.49 23.43
N ARG A 557 12.25 -46.52 22.86
CA ARG A 557 10.81 -46.77 22.90
C ARG A 557 10.37 -47.25 24.30
N ARG A 558 9.14 -46.91 24.69
CA ARG A 558 8.11 -47.92 25.03
C ARG A 558 6.71 -47.33 24.99
N GLU A 559 5.74 -48.10 24.47
CA GLU A 559 4.32 -47.79 24.64
C GLU A 559 3.86 -48.08 26.08
N ASN A 560 2.83 -47.37 26.58
CA ASN A 560 1.48 -47.95 26.53
C ASN A 560 0.32 -47.04 27.00
N MET A 561 -0.88 -47.55 26.70
CA MET A 561 -2.16 -47.30 27.37
C MET A 561 -2.92 -46.00 27.09
N LYS A 562 -3.86 -46.11 26.15
CA LYS A 562 -5.11 -45.34 26.11
C LYS A 562 -5.85 -45.46 27.44
N LEU A 563 -6.69 -44.48 27.77
CA LEU A 563 -8.12 -44.77 28.02
C LEU A 563 -8.99 -43.54 27.78
N THR A 564 -10.15 -43.79 27.18
CA THR A 564 -11.22 -42.85 26.83
C THR A 564 -11.96 -42.30 28.03
N LEU A 565 -12.41 -41.05 27.91
CA LEU A 565 -13.83 -40.72 28.00
C LEU A 565 -14.17 -39.62 26.98
#